data_AF-A0A7C4DJ45-F1
#
_entry.id   AF-A0A7C4DJ45-F1
#
_cell.length_a   1.000
_cell.length_b   1.000
_cell.length_c   1.000
_cell.angle_alpha   90.00
_cell.angle_beta   90.00
_cell.angle_gamma   90.00
#
_symmetry.space_group_name_H-M   'P 1'
#
loop_
_entity.id
_entity.type
_entity.pdbx_description
1 polymer ?
#
loop_
_entity_poly.entity_id
_entity_poly.type
_entity_poly.pdbx_seq_one_letter_code
_entity_poly.pdbx_strand_id
1 'polypeptide(L)'
;MRTSREGREPVYRGTARVRMLDQSFKPEVLFGALAGQPGSIFLDSAMIDRYGLGRWSFIMWDPLFSLSSRNDTVAFKIGTRLRWEQTNPFAALRRTLALFSIQSDPSWIPFRGGAAGFLGYELSAHIERLPQRAEFDLPLPDSYLGFYDSVLAYDHIMEQWFICHVDFGLRRPSLLDRVREIRELAEAGEDLAQTVTPVETGEPESNFTRTDYLAAVGRAKEYIEAGDIYQVNLSQRFSAPLVSGNPWDLYLRLRQTNPAPFASFVQAGEFQILSSSPERFLAVRGERVETRPIKGTRPRGTNAREDAYYKAQLLASPKDRAELNMVVDLERNDLGRVCRYGSVTVPR
;
A
#
# COMPACT_ATOMS: atom_id res chain seq x y z
N MET A 1 9.64 37.71 -34.98
CA MET A 1 8.48 37.39 -34.11
C MET A 1 8.15 35.91 -34.23
N ARG A 2 8.75 35.06 -33.38
CA ARG A 2 8.31 33.67 -33.16
C ARG A 2 7.80 33.63 -31.73
N THR A 3 6.50 33.73 -31.56
CA THR A 3 5.84 33.58 -30.27
C THR A 3 5.94 32.12 -29.84
N SER A 4 6.61 31.90 -28.72
CA SER A 4 6.61 30.68 -27.93
C SER A 4 5.17 30.25 -27.64
N ARG A 5 4.72 29.15 -28.23
CA ARG A 5 3.60 28.38 -27.66
C ARG A 5 4.17 27.66 -26.45
N GLU A 6 3.98 28.21 -25.26
CA GLU A 6 4.01 27.43 -24.02
C GLU A 6 2.93 26.35 -24.16
N GLY A 7 3.33 25.16 -24.60
CA GLY A 7 2.44 24.03 -24.77
C GLY A 7 2.01 23.54 -23.41
N ARG A 8 0.79 23.90 -22.97
CA ARG A 8 0.15 23.21 -21.85
C ARG A 8 0.04 21.72 -22.21
N GLU A 9 0.59 20.86 -21.36
CA GLU A 9 0.44 19.42 -21.54
C GLU A 9 -1.05 19.04 -21.63
N PRO A 10 -1.43 18.11 -22.51
CA PRO A 10 -2.82 17.71 -22.65
C PRO A 10 -3.31 17.06 -21.34
N VAL A 11 -4.44 17.55 -20.82
CA VAL A 11 -5.14 16.91 -19.69
C VAL A 11 -6.09 15.87 -20.23
N TYR A 12 -5.83 14.60 -19.94
CA TYR A 12 -6.69 13.46 -20.23
C TYR A 12 -7.88 13.46 -19.27
N ARG A 13 -9.04 13.85 -19.79
CA ARG A 13 -10.30 13.83 -19.04
C ARG A 13 -11.04 12.55 -19.39
N GLY A 14 -11.40 11.77 -18.37
CA GLY A 14 -12.18 10.55 -18.56
C GLY A 14 -13.39 10.52 -17.64
N THR A 15 -14.47 9.89 -18.10
CA THR A 15 -15.67 9.68 -17.28
C THR A 15 -15.63 8.29 -16.68
N ALA A 16 -15.70 8.19 -15.35
CA ALA A 16 -15.77 6.90 -14.67
C ALA A 16 -17.14 6.25 -14.88
N ARG A 17 -17.15 5.02 -15.38
CA ARG A 17 -18.32 4.14 -15.43
C ARG A 17 -18.16 3.05 -14.37
N VAL A 18 -19.21 2.83 -13.59
CA VAL A 18 -19.27 1.75 -12.61
C VAL A 18 -20.29 0.73 -13.07
N ARG A 19 -19.90 -0.54 -13.09
CA ARG A 19 -20.81 -1.64 -13.41
C ARG A 19 -20.71 -2.70 -12.32
N MET A 20 -21.86 -3.13 -11.82
CA MET A 20 -21.99 -4.30 -10.96
C MET A 20 -21.78 -5.57 -11.77
N LEU A 21 -21.11 -6.55 -11.18
CA LEU A 21 -20.77 -7.83 -11.80
C LEU A 21 -21.57 -8.95 -11.15
N ASP A 22 -22.23 -9.80 -11.94
CA ASP A 22 -23.11 -10.86 -11.42
C ASP A 22 -22.35 -12.07 -10.86
N GLN A 23 -21.01 -12.06 -10.92
CA GLN A 23 -20.16 -13.19 -10.54
C GLN A 23 -19.86 -13.20 -9.03
N SER A 24 -19.81 -14.40 -8.45
CA SER A 24 -19.57 -14.64 -7.03
C SER A 24 -18.28 -15.45 -6.79
N PHE A 25 -17.12 -14.88 -7.12
CA PHE A 25 -15.82 -15.46 -6.78
C PHE A 25 -15.13 -14.65 -5.69
N LYS A 26 -14.28 -15.31 -4.89
CA LYS A 26 -13.48 -14.65 -3.86
C LYS A 26 -12.37 -13.79 -4.50
N PRO A 27 -12.02 -12.62 -3.92
CA PRO A 27 -10.93 -11.77 -4.42
C PRO A 27 -9.60 -12.49 -4.66
N GLU A 28 -9.19 -13.35 -3.74
CA GLU A 28 -7.96 -14.13 -3.87
C GLU A 28 -7.99 -15.14 -5.03
N VAL A 29 -9.16 -15.64 -5.42
CA VAL A 29 -9.28 -16.59 -6.54
C VAL A 29 -9.03 -15.85 -7.85
N LEU A 30 -9.73 -14.73 -8.08
CA LEU A 30 -9.52 -13.94 -9.29
C LEU A 30 -8.10 -13.38 -9.37
N PHE A 31 -7.56 -12.86 -8.25
CA PHE A 31 -6.21 -12.31 -8.28
C PHE A 31 -5.13 -13.38 -8.53
N GLY A 32 -5.38 -14.64 -8.18
CA GLY A 32 -4.45 -15.74 -8.48
C GLY A 32 -4.08 -15.83 -9.96
N ALA A 33 -5.04 -15.61 -10.87
CA ALA A 33 -4.79 -15.56 -12.32
C ALA A 33 -3.95 -14.34 -12.76
N LEU A 34 -3.87 -13.30 -11.94
CA LEU A 34 -3.15 -12.06 -12.19
C LEU A 34 -1.82 -11.95 -11.43
N ALA A 35 -1.56 -12.78 -10.42
CA ALA A 35 -0.45 -12.61 -9.48
C ALA A 35 0.94 -12.70 -10.17
N GLY A 36 1.03 -13.41 -11.29
CA GLY A 36 2.24 -13.47 -12.12
C GLY A 36 2.40 -12.31 -13.11
N GLN A 37 1.37 -11.48 -13.31
CA GLN A 37 1.38 -10.44 -14.36
C GLN A 37 2.03 -9.13 -13.87
N PRO A 38 3.11 -8.65 -14.50
CA PRO A 38 3.74 -7.37 -14.16
C PRO A 38 2.74 -6.21 -14.13
N GLY A 39 2.75 -5.46 -13.04
CA GLY A 39 1.83 -4.35 -12.80
C GLY A 39 0.47 -4.76 -12.27
N SER A 40 0.24 -6.02 -11.88
CA SER A 40 -0.95 -6.38 -11.10
C SER A 40 -0.77 -6.00 -9.63
N ILE A 41 -1.84 -5.50 -9.03
CA ILE A 41 -1.88 -5.09 -7.63
C ILE A 41 -3.19 -5.55 -7.01
N PHE A 42 -3.08 -6.19 -5.85
CA PHE A 42 -4.18 -6.51 -4.97
C PHE A 42 -4.05 -5.66 -3.71
N LEU A 43 -4.96 -4.71 -3.51
CA LEU A 43 -5.14 -4.04 -2.23
C LEU A 43 -6.20 -4.83 -1.48
N ASP A 44 -5.75 -5.67 -0.55
CA ASP A 44 -6.55 -6.72 0.05
C ASP A 44 -6.98 -6.35 1.46
N SER A 45 -8.27 -6.21 1.65
CA SER A 45 -8.85 -6.23 2.99
C SER A 45 -9.18 -7.67 3.38
N ALA A 46 -8.16 -8.41 3.83
CA ALA A 46 -8.28 -9.80 4.25
C ALA A 46 -9.10 -9.98 5.54
N MET A 47 -9.40 -8.89 6.25
CA MET A 47 -10.35 -8.87 7.35
C MET A 47 -11.09 -7.53 7.41
N ILE A 48 -12.32 -7.58 7.90
CA ILE A 48 -13.01 -6.38 8.40
C ILE A 48 -12.73 -6.28 9.91
N ASP A 49 -12.15 -5.18 10.35
CA ASP A 49 -11.93 -4.95 11.76
C ASP A 49 -13.20 -4.47 12.49
N ARG A 50 -13.16 -4.42 13.82
CA ARG A 50 -14.30 -3.99 14.64
C ARG A 50 -14.76 -2.55 14.41
N TYR A 51 -13.97 -1.74 13.69
CA TYR A 51 -14.26 -0.35 13.37
C TYR A 51 -14.74 -0.17 11.92
N GLY A 52 -14.98 -1.27 11.20
CA GLY A 52 -15.40 -1.26 9.80
C GLY A 52 -14.27 -0.92 8.82
N LEU A 53 -13.00 -0.94 9.26
CA LEU A 53 -11.87 -0.93 8.33
C LEU A 53 -11.83 -2.25 7.59
N GLY A 54 -11.47 -2.21 6.31
CA GLY A 54 -11.38 -3.41 5.50
C GLY A 54 -12.64 -3.78 4.70
N ARG A 55 -13.60 -2.85 4.53
CA ARG A 55 -14.80 -3.11 3.72
C ARG A 55 -14.50 -3.44 2.25
N TRP A 56 -13.43 -2.88 1.68
CA TRP A 56 -13.18 -2.93 0.24
C TRP A 56 -11.84 -3.57 -0.09
N SER A 57 -11.84 -4.58 -0.95
CA SER A 57 -10.64 -5.00 -1.67
C SER A 57 -10.63 -4.43 -3.09
N PHE A 58 -9.44 -4.13 -3.62
CA PHE A 58 -9.26 -3.63 -4.98
C PHE A 58 -8.27 -4.48 -5.76
N ILE A 59 -8.61 -4.80 -7.01
CA ILE A 59 -7.72 -5.46 -7.94
C ILE A 59 -7.50 -4.55 -9.14
N MET A 60 -6.24 -4.34 -9.47
CA MET A 60 -5.79 -3.58 -10.62
C MET A 60 -4.79 -4.40 -11.41
N TRP A 61 -4.86 -4.32 -12.72
CA TRP A 61 -3.96 -5.00 -13.65
C TRP A 61 -3.87 -4.18 -14.94
N ASP A 62 -2.90 -4.53 -15.79
CA ASP A 62 -2.67 -3.87 -17.07
C ASP A 62 -2.63 -2.33 -16.93
N PRO A 63 -1.63 -1.77 -16.22
CA PRO A 63 -1.53 -0.32 -16.05
C PRO A 63 -1.35 0.39 -17.40
N LEU A 64 -1.90 1.61 -17.52
CA LEU A 64 -1.63 2.52 -18.64
C LEU A 64 -0.12 2.75 -18.79
N PHE A 65 0.55 2.93 -17.67
CA PHE A 65 2.00 3.04 -17.51
C PHE A 65 2.35 2.89 -16.03
N SER A 66 3.63 2.71 -15.73
CA SER A 66 4.14 2.74 -14.36
C SER A 66 5.25 3.77 -14.18
N LEU A 67 5.36 4.26 -12.96
CA LEU A 67 6.37 5.16 -12.45
C LEU A 67 7.20 4.41 -11.41
N SER A 68 8.51 4.46 -11.51
CA SER A 68 9.44 3.93 -10.51
C SER A 68 10.51 4.96 -10.25
N SER A 69 10.97 5.11 -9.00
CA SER A 69 12.00 6.11 -8.67
C SER A 69 13.16 5.50 -7.89
N ARG A 70 14.35 6.06 -8.10
CA ARG A 70 15.51 5.85 -7.23
C ARG A 70 16.31 7.14 -7.16
N ASN A 71 16.46 7.69 -5.97
CA ASN A 71 16.94 9.05 -5.74
C ASN A 71 16.20 10.05 -6.67
N ASP A 72 16.92 11.00 -7.27
CA ASP A 72 16.38 11.95 -8.24
C ASP A 72 16.19 11.37 -9.65
N THR A 73 16.16 10.05 -9.82
CA THR A 73 15.91 9.41 -11.12
C THR A 73 14.55 8.73 -11.14
N VAL A 74 13.71 9.10 -12.10
CA VAL A 74 12.37 8.55 -12.29
C VAL A 74 12.28 7.81 -13.63
N ALA A 75 11.86 6.56 -13.59
CA ALA A 75 11.56 5.72 -14.74
C ALA A 75 10.06 5.72 -15.05
N PHE A 76 9.70 6.04 -16.29
CA PHE A 76 8.36 5.91 -16.85
C PHE A 76 8.34 4.71 -17.79
N LYS A 77 7.52 3.71 -17.50
CA LYS A 77 7.38 2.50 -18.32
C LYS A 77 5.99 2.44 -18.96
N ILE A 78 5.93 2.40 -20.29
CA ILE A 78 4.70 2.25 -21.08
C ILE A 78 4.84 1.00 -21.94
N GLY A 79 4.16 -0.08 -21.56
CA GLY A 79 4.41 -1.40 -22.16
C GLY A 79 5.89 -1.80 -22.04
N THR A 80 6.56 -1.97 -23.17
CA THR A 80 8.00 -2.29 -23.24
C THR A 80 8.91 -1.07 -23.31
N ARG A 81 8.35 0.14 -23.49
CA ARG A 81 9.14 1.37 -23.60
C ARG A 81 9.47 1.91 -22.22
N LEU A 82 10.72 2.30 -22.02
CA LEU A 82 11.22 2.89 -20.79
C LEU A 82 11.84 4.26 -21.10
N ARG A 83 11.45 5.27 -20.31
CA ARG A 83 12.03 6.62 -20.35
C ARG A 83 12.48 7.00 -18.96
N TRP A 84 13.66 7.61 -18.88
CA TRP A 84 14.21 8.11 -17.63
C TRP A 84 14.15 9.64 -17.60
N GLU A 85 13.96 10.19 -16.41
CA GLU A 85 13.99 11.61 -16.13
C GLU A 85 14.76 11.87 -14.83
N GLN A 86 15.63 12.88 -14.83
CA GLN A 86 16.28 13.39 -13.62
C GLN A 86 15.38 14.45 -12.98
N THR A 87 14.65 14.09 -11.93
CA THR A 87 13.69 14.95 -11.23
C THR A 87 13.37 14.38 -9.85
N ASN A 88 12.95 15.26 -8.94
CA ASN A 88 12.34 14.86 -7.68
C ASN A 88 11.11 13.94 -7.93
N PRO A 89 11.00 12.77 -7.27
CA PRO A 89 9.91 11.82 -7.47
C PRO A 89 8.52 12.37 -7.16
N PHE A 90 8.37 13.18 -6.10
CA PHE A 90 7.09 13.82 -5.76
C PHE A 90 6.68 14.85 -6.81
N ALA A 91 7.64 15.57 -7.40
CA ALA A 91 7.36 16.49 -8.49
C ALA A 91 6.87 15.74 -9.74
N ALA A 92 7.51 14.62 -10.10
CA ALA A 92 7.08 13.78 -11.22
C ALA A 92 5.68 13.19 -10.98
N LEU A 93 5.43 12.66 -9.79
CA LEU A 93 4.11 12.13 -9.41
C LEU A 93 3.03 13.20 -9.49
N ARG A 94 3.29 14.40 -8.93
CA ARG A 94 2.34 15.53 -8.97
C ARG A 94 2.01 15.95 -10.40
N ARG A 95 3.00 16.09 -11.28
CA ARG A 95 2.78 16.42 -12.70
C ARG A 95 1.94 15.34 -13.37
N THR A 96 2.28 14.08 -13.13
CA THR A 96 1.58 12.94 -13.73
C THR A 96 0.12 12.86 -13.27
N LEU A 97 -0.15 13.03 -11.98
CA LEU A 97 -1.52 13.07 -11.46
C LEU A 97 -2.33 14.24 -12.06
N ALA A 98 -1.69 15.38 -12.33
CA ALA A 98 -2.35 16.53 -12.97
C ALA A 98 -2.70 16.30 -14.45
N LEU A 99 -2.07 15.32 -15.13
CA LEU A 99 -2.39 14.97 -16.51
C LEU A 99 -3.71 14.19 -16.61
N PHE A 100 -4.16 13.52 -15.57
CA PHE A 100 -5.34 12.67 -15.60
C PHE A 100 -6.44 13.22 -14.67
N SER A 101 -7.60 13.49 -15.25
CA SER A 101 -8.77 13.98 -14.52
C SER A 101 -9.92 13.00 -14.69
N ILE A 102 -10.30 12.33 -13.59
CA ILE A 102 -11.48 11.45 -13.56
C ILE A 102 -12.70 12.31 -13.22
N GLN A 103 -13.51 12.61 -14.23
CA GLN A 103 -14.82 13.24 -14.06
C GLN A 103 -15.79 12.19 -13.55
N SER A 104 -16.43 12.48 -12.41
CA SER A 104 -17.38 11.55 -11.83
C SER A 104 -18.26 12.22 -10.79
N ASP A 105 -19.47 11.70 -10.66
CA ASP A 105 -20.34 11.97 -9.53
C ASP A 105 -19.76 11.37 -8.23
N PRO A 106 -20.23 11.84 -7.05
CA PRO A 106 -19.93 11.19 -5.78
C PRO A 106 -20.26 9.70 -5.87
N SER A 107 -19.24 8.85 -5.71
CA SER A 107 -19.41 7.40 -5.64
C SER A 107 -19.03 6.91 -4.26
N TRP A 108 -19.77 5.93 -3.78
CA TRP A 108 -19.51 5.22 -2.52
C TRP A 108 -18.30 4.28 -2.62
N ILE A 109 -17.83 3.96 -3.84
CA ILE A 109 -16.59 3.21 -4.06
C ILE A 109 -15.39 4.14 -3.86
N PRO A 110 -14.48 3.86 -2.90
CA PRO A 110 -13.46 4.82 -2.50
C PRO A 110 -12.27 4.92 -3.46
N PHE A 111 -12.05 3.92 -4.33
CA PHE A 111 -11.00 3.93 -5.35
C PHE A 111 -11.55 3.44 -6.70
N ARG A 112 -11.43 4.26 -7.74
CA ARG A 112 -12.09 4.05 -9.06
C ARG A 112 -11.12 4.04 -10.24
N GLY A 113 -9.83 4.21 -9.97
CA GLY A 113 -8.79 4.45 -10.96
C GLY A 113 -7.77 5.47 -10.44
N GLY A 114 -6.60 5.51 -11.07
CA GLY A 114 -5.48 6.35 -10.65
C GLY A 114 -4.24 5.53 -10.32
N ALA A 115 -3.36 6.10 -9.49
CA ALA A 115 -2.09 5.49 -9.13
C ALA A 115 -2.24 4.51 -7.96
N ALA A 116 -1.60 3.35 -8.05
CA ALA A 116 -1.47 2.39 -6.96
C ALA A 116 -0.10 1.69 -6.97
N GLY A 117 0.40 1.34 -5.80
CA GLY A 117 1.72 0.75 -5.61
C GLY A 117 2.27 1.09 -4.23
N PHE A 118 3.57 1.37 -4.12
CA PHE A 118 4.21 1.70 -2.85
C PHE A 118 5.08 2.95 -2.93
N LEU A 119 5.22 3.60 -1.78
CA LEU A 119 6.15 4.68 -1.50
C LEU A 119 7.09 4.17 -0.41
N GLY A 120 8.37 4.01 -0.73
CA GLY A 120 9.41 3.51 0.17
C GLY A 120 9.86 4.55 1.19
N TYR A 121 10.54 4.08 2.22
CA TYR A 121 11.03 4.92 3.32
C TYR A 121 12.08 5.93 2.84
N GLU A 122 12.87 5.55 1.84
CA GLU A 122 13.97 6.30 1.24
C GLU A 122 13.50 7.60 0.58
N LEU A 123 12.23 7.70 0.19
CA LEU A 123 11.64 8.94 -0.30
C LEU A 123 11.69 10.08 0.73
N SER A 124 11.85 9.76 2.02
CA SER A 124 12.06 10.76 3.08
C SER A 124 13.26 11.66 2.81
N ALA A 125 14.29 11.20 2.08
CA ALA A 125 15.44 12.00 1.69
C ALA A 125 15.09 13.21 0.79
N HIS A 126 13.91 13.19 0.15
CA HIS A 126 13.41 14.32 -0.63
C HIS A 126 12.55 15.30 0.20
N ILE A 127 12.26 14.97 1.46
CA ILE A 127 11.46 15.76 2.38
C ILE A 127 12.36 16.35 3.48
N GLU A 128 13.23 15.52 4.05
CA GLU A 128 14.11 15.85 5.17
C GLU A 128 15.59 15.75 4.77
N ARG A 129 16.43 16.62 5.35
CA ARG A 129 17.88 16.62 5.11
C ARG A 129 18.58 15.78 6.18
N LEU A 130 18.74 14.49 5.91
CA LEU A 130 19.41 13.55 6.80
C LEU A 130 20.70 13.01 6.17
N PRO A 131 21.75 12.72 6.96
CA PRO A 131 22.93 12.02 6.46
C PRO A 131 22.54 10.63 5.94
N GLN A 132 22.78 10.37 4.66
CA GLN A 132 22.65 9.02 4.09
C GLN A 132 23.87 8.19 4.47
N ARG A 133 23.73 7.42 5.55
CA ARG A 133 24.79 6.55 6.08
C ARG A 133 24.55 5.06 5.83
N ALA A 134 23.31 4.67 5.54
CA ALA A 134 22.97 3.28 5.25
C ALA A 134 23.45 2.90 3.84
N GLU A 135 23.95 1.68 3.70
CA GLU A 135 24.29 1.12 2.40
C GLU A 135 23.01 0.69 1.67
N PHE A 136 22.93 0.99 0.37
CA PHE A 136 21.83 0.53 -0.48
C PHE A 136 22.10 -0.90 -0.98
N ASP A 137 21.81 -1.86 -0.12
CA ASP A 137 22.12 -3.27 -0.33
C ASP A 137 20.99 -4.08 -0.99
N LEU A 138 19.83 -3.45 -1.23
CA LEU A 138 18.71 -4.05 -1.96
C LEU A 138 18.52 -3.37 -3.33
N PRO A 139 18.27 -4.13 -4.41
CA PRO A 139 17.98 -3.59 -5.74
C PRO A 139 16.53 -3.12 -5.86
N LEU A 140 15.95 -2.55 -4.80
CA LEU A 140 14.58 -2.03 -4.79
C LEU A 140 14.58 -0.54 -5.19
N PRO A 141 13.56 -0.08 -5.93
CA PRO A 141 13.35 1.35 -6.11
C PRO A 141 12.76 1.96 -4.83
N ASP A 142 12.92 3.27 -4.69
CA ASP A 142 12.32 4.05 -3.60
C ASP A 142 10.80 4.16 -3.75
N SER A 143 10.27 3.94 -4.97
CA SER A 143 8.83 3.84 -5.19
C SER A 143 8.48 3.07 -6.45
N TYR A 144 7.26 2.53 -6.50
CA TYR A 144 6.62 2.03 -7.71
C TYR A 144 5.14 2.38 -7.69
N LEU A 145 4.62 2.92 -8.78
CA LEU A 145 3.21 3.27 -8.95
C LEU A 145 2.75 2.89 -10.37
N GLY A 146 1.80 1.96 -10.48
CA GLY A 146 1.04 1.72 -11.71
C GLY A 146 -0.14 2.70 -11.81
N PHE A 147 -0.46 3.17 -13.02
CA PHE A 147 -1.60 4.05 -13.29
C PHE A 147 -2.70 3.28 -14.01
N TYR A 148 -3.87 3.18 -13.40
CA TYR A 148 -4.92 2.28 -13.84
C TYR A 148 -6.17 3.05 -14.27
N ASP A 149 -6.70 2.67 -15.43
CA ASP A 149 -8.00 3.10 -15.94
C ASP A 149 -9.14 2.14 -15.53
N SER A 150 -8.81 0.95 -15.04
CA SER A 150 -9.75 -0.09 -14.66
C SER A 150 -9.40 -0.61 -13.26
N VAL A 151 -10.41 -0.69 -12.39
CA VAL A 151 -10.28 -1.18 -11.02
C VAL A 151 -11.47 -2.09 -10.73
N LEU A 152 -11.19 -3.31 -10.30
CA LEU A 152 -12.19 -4.16 -9.68
C LEU A 152 -12.27 -3.81 -8.19
N ALA A 153 -13.47 -3.57 -7.69
CA ALA A 153 -13.75 -3.30 -6.30
C ALA A 153 -14.70 -4.37 -5.75
N TYR A 154 -14.31 -5.01 -4.66
CA TYR A 154 -15.15 -5.97 -3.95
C TYR A 154 -15.65 -5.36 -2.65
N ASP A 155 -16.97 -5.31 -2.47
CA ASP A 155 -17.59 -4.94 -1.20
C ASP A 155 -17.75 -6.19 -0.33
N HIS A 156 -16.98 -6.31 0.74
CA HIS A 156 -17.06 -7.45 1.65
C HIS A 156 -18.33 -7.46 2.50
N ILE A 157 -19.06 -6.34 2.61
CA ILE A 157 -20.35 -6.29 3.33
C ILE A 157 -21.49 -6.75 2.43
N MET A 158 -21.47 -6.35 1.16
CA MET A 158 -22.50 -6.72 0.19
C MET A 158 -22.17 -8.02 -0.55
N GLU A 159 -20.96 -8.55 -0.37
CA GLU A 159 -20.39 -9.68 -1.12
C GLU A 159 -20.52 -9.48 -2.64
N GLN A 160 -20.24 -8.26 -3.09
CA GLN A 160 -20.59 -7.80 -4.44
C GLN A 160 -19.38 -7.18 -5.15
N TRP A 161 -19.17 -7.62 -6.39
CA TRP A 161 -18.17 -7.04 -7.29
C TRP A 161 -18.70 -5.86 -8.08
N PHE A 162 -17.83 -4.88 -8.26
CA PHE A 162 -18.00 -3.75 -9.16
C PHE A 162 -16.73 -3.56 -9.98
N ILE A 163 -16.89 -3.23 -11.26
CA ILE A 163 -15.79 -2.70 -12.07
C ILE A 163 -15.98 -1.18 -12.23
N CYS A 164 -14.94 -0.44 -11.87
CA CYS A 164 -14.78 0.97 -12.20
C CYS A 164 -13.88 1.07 -13.42
N HIS A 165 -14.35 1.70 -14.49
CA HIS A 165 -13.58 1.88 -15.72
C HIS A 165 -13.65 3.33 -16.18
N VAL A 166 -12.51 3.93 -16.50
CA VAL A 166 -12.37 5.32 -16.93
C VAL A 166 -11.87 5.35 -18.37
N ASP A 167 -12.71 5.86 -19.27
CA ASP A 167 -12.30 6.05 -20.66
C ASP A 167 -11.63 7.43 -20.82
N PHE A 168 -10.31 7.42 -21.02
CA PHE A 168 -9.51 8.63 -21.28
C PHE A 168 -9.36 8.96 -22.78
N GLY A 169 -10.10 8.30 -23.67
CA GLY A 169 -9.96 8.44 -25.13
C GLY A 169 -8.67 7.81 -25.67
N LEU A 170 -8.04 6.93 -24.88
CA LEU A 170 -6.86 6.16 -25.26
C LEU A 170 -7.28 4.85 -25.94
N ARG A 171 -6.43 4.32 -26.82
CA ARG A 171 -6.66 3.00 -27.42
C ARG A 171 -6.44 1.90 -26.39
N ARG A 172 -7.49 1.52 -25.67
CA ARG A 172 -7.52 0.56 -24.56
C ARG A 172 -8.75 -0.34 -24.67
N PRO A 173 -8.77 -1.51 -23.99
CA PRO A 173 -9.97 -2.36 -23.93
C PRO A 173 -11.18 -1.57 -23.40
N SER A 174 -12.34 -1.77 -24.01
CA SER A 174 -13.57 -1.15 -23.54
C SER A 174 -14.05 -1.78 -22.22
N LEU A 175 -14.98 -1.12 -21.52
CA LEU A 175 -15.64 -1.70 -20.35
C LEU A 175 -16.25 -3.09 -20.67
N LEU A 176 -16.78 -3.31 -21.86
CA LEU A 176 -17.35 -4.60 -22.24
C LEU A 176 -16.28 -5.68 -22.41
N ASP A 177 -15.13 -5.30 -22.98
CA ASP A 177 -13.99 -6.21 -23.12
C ASP A 177 -13.43 -6.60 -21.75
N ARG A 178 -13.30 -5.64 -20.82
CA ARG A 178 -12.89 -5.89 -19.44
C ARG A 178 -13.84 -6.85 -18.72
N VAL A 179 -15.15 -6.69 -18.88
CA VAL A 179 -16.14 -7.60 -18.26
C VAL A 179 -16.00 -9.03 -18.77
N ARG A 180 -15.64 -9.22 -20.05
CA ARG A 180 -15.36 -10.57 -20.59
C ARG A 180 -14.06 -11.13 -20.02
N GLU A 181 -12.99 -10.35 -20.06
CA GLU A 181 -11.68 -10.71 -19.49
C GLU A 181 -11.79 -11.14 -18.02
N ILE A 182 -12.59 -10.45 -17.22
CA ILE A 182 -12.81 -10.79 -15.80
C ILE A 182 -13.43 -12.18 -15.62
N ARG A 183 -14.32 -12.60 -16.52
CA ARG A 183 -14.92 -13.94 -16.44
C ARG A 183 -13.88 -15.01 -16.73
N GLU A 184 -13.08 -14.80 -17.77
CA GLU A 184 -11.98 -15.71 -18.14
C GLU A 184 -10.94 -15.80 -17.02
N LEU A 185 -10.59 -14.68 -16.39
CA LEU A 185 -9.68 -14.64 -15.24
C LEU A 185 -10.24 -15.36 -14.02
N ALA A 186 -11.54 -15.25 -13.77
CA ALA A 186 -12.18 -15.94 -12.66
C ALA A 186 -12.16 -17.46 -12.84
N GLU A 187 -12.48 -17.95 -14.05
CA GLU A 187 -12.41 -19.37 -14.40
C GLU A 187 -10.97 -19.90 -14.25
N ALA A 188 -9.98 -19.19 -14.82
CA ALA A 188 -8.57 -19.57 -14.67
C ALA A 188 -8.08 -19.52 -13.21
N GLY A 189 -8.60 -18.59 -12.41
CA GLY A 189 -8.29 -18.46 -11.00
C GLY A 189 -8.79 -19.64 -10.17
N GLU A 190 -9.96 -20.20 -10.50
CA GLU A 190 -10.50 -21.38 -9.84
C GLU A 190 -9.63 -22.62 -10.10
N ASP A 191 -9.15 -22.81 -11.32
CA ASP A 191 -8.24 -23.89 -11.67
C ASP A 191 -6.93 -23.79 -10.88
N LEU A 192 -6.34 -22.59 -10.80
CA LEU A 192 -5.10 -22.34 -10.05
C LEU A 192 -5.29 -22.51 -8.54
N ALA A 193 -6.45 -22.16 -8.00
CA ALA A 193 -6.75 -22.30 -6.58
C ALA A 193 -6.81 -23.77 -6.13
N GLN A 194 -7.00 -24.72 -7.05
CA GLN A 194 -6.92 -26.16 -6.75
C GLN A 194 -5.48 -26.66 -6.62
N THR A 195 -4.50 -25.91 -7.13
CA THR A 195 -3.08 -26.29 -7.19
C THR A 195 -2.21 -25.45 -6.27
N VAL A 196 -2.59 -25.30 -5.00
CA VAL A 196 -1.76 -24.58 -4.02
C VAL A 196 -0.46 -25.37 -3.76
N THR A 197 0.67 -24.75 -4.05
CA THR A 197 1.97 -25.37 -3.80
C THR A 197 2.39 -25.12 -2.35
N PRO A 198 2.89 -26.14 -1.62
CA PRO A 198 3.47 -25.92 -0.30
C PRO A 198 4.59 -24.87 -0.36
N VAL A 199 4.59 -23.96 0.62
CA VAL A 199 5.60 -22.91 0.73
C VAL A 199 6.66 -23.33 1.72
N GLU A 200 7.88 -23.50 1.25
CA GLU A 200 9.04 -23.78 2.09
C GLU A 200 10.08 -22.67 1.94
N THR A 201 10.68 -22.28 3.07
CA THR A 201 11.74 -21.29 3.13
C THR A 201 12.99 -21.91 3.74
N GLY A 202 14.16 -21.39 3.39
CA GLY A 202 15.38 -21.70 4.12
C GLY A 202 15.39 -21.07 5.52
N GLU A 203 16.50 -21.26 6.23
CA GLU A 203 16.72 -20.63 7.52
C GLU A 203 16.82 -19.10 7.38
N PRO A 204 16.16 -18.31 8.24
CA PRO A 204 16.24 -16.87 8.20
C PRO A 204 17.59 -16.38 8.73
N GLU A 205 18.22 -15.51 7.96
CA GLU A 205 19.43 -14.78 8.33
C GLU A 205 19.09 -13.34 8.71
N SER A 206 19.79 -12.79 9.71
CA SER A 206 19.62 -11.41 10.16
C SER A 206 20.81 -10.56 9.70
N ASN A 207 20.55 -9.32 9.26
CA ASN A 207 21.62 -8.35 9.00
C ASN A 207 22.24 -7.75 10.28
N PHE A 208 21.71 -8.12 11.45
CA PHE A 208 22.22 -7.75 12.77
C PHE A 208 22.59 -8.99 13.56
N THR A 209 23.73 -8.95 14.25
CA THR A 209 23.95 -9.88 15.36
C THR A 209 23.16 -9.43 16.59
N ARG A 210 22.86 -10.36 17.49
CA ARG A 210 22.20 -10.04 18.77
C ARG A 210 23.00 -9.00 19.57
N THR A 211 24.33 -9.13 19.58
CA THR A 211 25.23 -8.22 20.30
C THR A 211 25.13 -6.80 19.73
N ASP A 212 25.17 -6.66 18.41
CA ASP A 212 25.08 -5.36 17.75
C ASP A 212 23.72 -4.70 17.96
N TYR A 213 22.65 -5.49 17.95
CA TYR A 213 21.30 -4.97 18.18
C TYR A 213 21.15 -4.46 19.63
N LEU A 214 21.68 -5.18 20.62
CA LEU A 214 21.69 -4.72 22.00
C LEU A 214 22.54 -3.47 22.19
N ALA A 215 23.68 -3.37 21.49
CA ALA A 215 24.50 -2.16 21.50
C ALA A 215 23.73 -0.96 20.90
N ALA A 216 23.01 -1.16 19.79
CA ALA A 216 22.16 -0.13 19.19
C ALA A 216 21.05 0.34 20.14
N VAL A 217 20.41 -0.59 20.86
CA VAL A 217 19.43 -0.27 21.91
C VAL A 217 20.07 0.51 23.06
N GLY A 218 21.28 0.15 23.49
CA GLY A 218 22.03 0.90 24.51
C GLY A 218 22.26 2.35 24.10
N ARG A 219 22.77 2.56 22.88
CA ARG A 219 22.98 3.91 22.31
C ARG A 219 21.68 4.70 22.19
N ALA A 220 20.58 4.06 21.80
CA ALA A 220 19.27 4.72 21.75
C ALA A 220 18.83 5.24 23.13
N LYS A 221 19.10 4.47 24.20
CA LYS A 221 18.83 4.91 25.58
C LYS A 221 19.72 6.07 25.99
N GLU A 222 21.01 6.03 25.66
CA GLU A 222 21.92 7.15 25.90
C GLU A 222 21.41 8.46 25.27
N TYR A 223 20.94 8.40 24.02
CA TYR A 223 20.32 9.56 23.34
C TYR A 223 19.02 10.03 24.02
N ILE A 224 18.20 9.10 24.54
CA ILE A 224 16.99 9.46 25.29
C ILE A 224 17.35 10.14 26.62
N GLU A 225 18.33 9.60 27.35
CA GLU A 225 18.80 10.16 28.63
C GLU A 225 19.46 11.53 28.45
N ALA A 226 20.18 11.73 27.34
CA ALA A 226 20.76 13.03 26.96
C ALA A 226 19.70 14.06 26.52
N GLY A 227 18.46 13.63 26.23
CA GLY A 227 17.39 14.49 25.75
C GLY A 227 17.44 14.79 24.25
N ASP A 228 18.23 14.04 23.48
CA ASP A 228 18.36 14.22 22.03
C ASP A 228 17.12 13.71 21.27
N ILE A 229 16.50 12.65 21.77
CA ILE A 229 15.28 12.04 21.22
C ILE A 229 14.33 11.58 22.34
N TYR A 230 13.04 11.51 22.06
CA TYR A 230 12.07 10.94 22.99
C TYR A 230 11.81 9.45 22.76
N GLN A 231 11.91 9.00 21.50
CA GLN A 231 11.70 7.64 21.06
C GLN A 231 12.43 7.41 19.73
N VAL A 232 12.86 6.17 19.48
CA VAL A 232 13.30 5.69 18.16
C VAL A 232 12.73 4.31 17.90
N ASN A 233 12.35 4.05 16.65
CA ASN A 233 11.98 2.71 16.19
C ASN A 233 13.21 2.09 15.52
N LEU A 234 13.90 1.18 16.22
CA LEU A 234 14.98 0.39 15.64
C LEU A 234 14.39 -0.79 14.86
N SER A 235 14.93 -1.06 13.67
CA SER A 235 14.55 -2.19 12.82
C SER A 235 15.78 -2.96 12.37
N GLN A 236 15.61 -4.26 12.16
CA GLN A 236 16.57 -5.16 11.52
C GLN A 236 15.87 -5.93 10.40
N ARG A 237 16.64 -6.40 9.42
CA ARG A 237 16.13 -7.17 8.29
C ARG A 237 16.43 -8.64 8.49
N PHE A 238 15.42 -9.47 8.28
CA PHE A 238 15.57 -10.91 8.12
C PHE A 238 15.40 -11.29 6.65
N SER A 239 16.18 -12.25 6.17
CA SER A 239 16.11 -12.78 4.81
C SER A 239 16.17 -14.30 4.82
N ALA A 240 15.34 -14.94 4.03
CA ALA A 240 15.37 -16.39 3.81
C ALA A 240 15.11 -16.67 2.33
N PRO A 241 15.76 -17.68 1.72
CA PRO A 241 15.42 -18.10 0.36
C PRO A 241 14.03 -18.74 0.35
N LEU A 242 13.23 -18.44 -0.67
CA LEU A 242 12.01 -19.18 -0.98
C LEU A 242 12.41 -20.45 -1.75
N VAL A 243 12.31 -21.62 -1.11
CA VAL A 243 12.79 -22.90 -1.64
C VAL A 243 11.74 -23.55 -2.55
N SER A 244 10.48 -23.47 -2.16
CA SER A 244 9.34 -23.99 -2.93
C SER A 244 8.11 -23.11 -2.78
N GLY A 245 7.17 -23.26 -3.73
CA GLY A 245 6.07 -22.33 -3.93
C GLY A 245 6.50 -21.06 -4.66
N ASN A 246 5.55 -20.16 -4.88
CA ASN A 246 5.79 -18.86 -5.51
C ASN A 246 5.37 -17.71 -4.56
N PRO A 247 5.68 -16.43 -4.89
CA PRO A 247 5.29 -15.30 -4.04
C PRO A 247 3.78 -15.23 -3.76
N TRP A 248 2.93 -15.66 -4.70
CA TRP A 248 1.49 -15.70 -4.47
C TRP A 248 1.08 -16.76 -3.44
N ASP A 249 1.66 -17.96 -3.49
CA ASP A 249 1.44 -18.99 -2.47
C ASP A 249 1.86 -18.50 -1.07
N LEU A 250 3.03 -17.83 -0.99
CA LEU A 250 3.52 -17.23 0.25
C LEU A 250 2.56 -16.15 0.77
N TYR A 251 2.00 -15.34 -0.12
CA TYR A 251 0.99 -14.34 0.24
C TYR A 251 -0.30 -14.98 0.76
N LEU A 252 -0.80 -16.03 0.11
CA LEU A 252 -1.98 -16.75 0.59
C LEU A 252 -1.76 -17.32 1.99
N ARG A 253 -0.58 -17.88 2.27
CA ARG A 253 -0.18 -18.35 3.61
C ARG A 253 -0.12 -17.19 4.62
N LEU A 254 0.46 -16.05 4.25
CA LEU A 254 0.51 -14.84 5.08
C LEU A 254 -0.92 -14.36 5.41
N ARG A 255 -1.78 -14.28 4.40
CA ARG A 255 -3.17 -13.84 4.50
C ARG A 255 -3.98 -14.74 5.44
N GLN A 256 -3.78 -16.05 5.38
CA GLN A 256 -4.44 -17.01 6.27
C GLN A 256 -3.94 -16.91 7.72
N THR A 257 -2.63 -16.74 7.90
CA THR A 257 -2.00 -16.76 9.23
C THR A 257 -2.16 -15.45 9.99
N ASN A 258 -2.09 -14.32 9.28
CA ASN A 258 -2.17 -12.98 9.83
C ASN A 258 -3.00 -12.11 8.88
N PRO A 259 -4.34 -12.25 8.84
CA PRO A 259 -5.18 -11.38 8.02
C PRO A 259 -5.13 -9.93 8.54
N ALA A 260 -5.22 -8.96 7.64
CA ALA A 260 -5.20 -7.54 8.00
C ALA A 260 -6.11 -6.67 7.10
N PRO A 261 -6.62 -5.54 7.62
CA PRO A 261 -7.51 -4.65 6.87
C PRO A 261 -6.81 -3.91 5.71
N PHE A 262 -5.48 -3.79 5.75
CA PHE A 262 -4.66 -3.12 4.73
C PHE A 262 -3.55 -4.05 4.21
N ALA A 263 -3.88 -5.31 3.96
CA ALA A 263 -2.97 -6.23 3.28
C ALA A 263 -2.82 -5.84 1.81
N SER A 264 -1.73 -6.29 1.18
CA SER A 264 -1.54 -6.06 -0.25
C SER A 264 -0.57 -7.04 -0.89
N PHE A 265 -0.80 -7.31 -2.17
CA PHE A 265 0.17 -7.93 -3.06
C PHE A 265 0.47 -6.97 -4.21
N VAL A 266 1.73 -6.64 -4.45
CA VAL A 266 2.16 -5.79 -5.57
C VAL A 266 3.12 -6.59 -6.44
N GLN A 267 2.76 -6.85 -7.69
CA GLN A 267 3.63 -7.46 -8.70
C GLN A 267 4.32 -6.37 -9.50
N ALA A 268 5.46 -5.86 -9.03
CA ALA A 268 6.18 -4.74 -9.65
C ALA A 268 7.14 -5.18 -10.78
N GLY A 269 6.92 -6.37 -11.36
CA GLY A 269 7.74 -6.93 -12.42
C GLY A 269 8.93 -7.69 -11.85
N GLU A 270 10.02 -6.99 -11.52
CA GLU A 270 11.26 -7.63 -11.05
C GLU A 270 11.23 -8.02 -9.57
N PHE A 271 10.26 -7.49 -8.80
CA PHE A 271 10.08 -7.79 -7.39
C PHE A 271 8.61 -7.76 -7.02
N GLN A 272 8.29 -8.38 -5.89
CA GLN A 272 6.96 -8.41 -5.31
C GLN A 272 6.97 -7.84 -3.90
N ILE A 273 5.89 -7.15 -3.53
CA ILE A 273 5.64 -6.73 -2.15
C ILE A 273 4.44 -7.50 -1.64
N LEU A 274 4.65 -8.22 -0.54
CA LEU A 274 3.63 -8.93 0.21
C LEU A 274 3.49 -8.22 1.56
N SER A 275 2.32 -7.67 1.85
CA SER A 275 2.06 -6.91 3.06
C SER A 275 0.83 -7.45 3.78
N SER A 276 0.89 -7.46 5.10
CA SER A 276 -0.27 -7.65 5.97
C SER A 276 -0.28 -6.59 7.07
N SER A 277 -0.56 -5.34 6.66
CA SER A 277 -0.54 -4.19 7.58
C SER A 277 -1.86 -4.03 8.33
N PRO A 278 -1.84 -3.98 9.66
CA PRO A 278 -3.02 -3.65 10.47
C PRO A 278 -3.29 -2.14 10.51
N GLU A 279 -2.32 -1.31 10.12
CA GLU A 279 -2.31 0.12 10.40
C GLU A 279 -2.53 0.95 9.14
N ARG A 280 -3.41 1.95 9.24
CA ARG A 280 -3.59 2.97 8.21
C ARG A 280 -2.55 4.07 8.46
N PHE A 281 -1.68 4.28 7.49
CA PHE A 281 -0.82 5.46 7.48
C PHE A 281 -1.64 6.74 7.26
N LEU A 282 -2.24 6.90 6.08
CA LEU A 282 -3.06 8.07 5.75
C LEU A 282 -4.24 7.69 4.86
N ALA A 283 -5.38 8.35 5.06
CA ALA A 283 -6.50 8.35 4.14
C ALA A 283 -6.93 9.79 3.84
N VAL A 284 -6.93 10.16 2.57
CA VAL A 284 -7.37 11.48 2.10
C VAL A 284 -8.62 11.32 1.24
N ARG A 285 -9.71 12.01 1.61
CA ARG A 285 -10.98 12.04 0.85
C ARG A 285 -11.49 13.47 0.77
N GLY A 286 -11.45 14.05 -0.43
CA GLY A 286 -11.75 15.48 -0.61
C GLY A 286 -10.83 16.32 0.27
N GLU A 287 -11.40 17.16 1.13
CA GLU A 287 -10.66 17.99 2.09
C GLU A 287 -10.40 17.29 3.44
N ARG A 288 -10.80 16.03 3.62
CA ARG A 288 -10.63 15.29 4.89
C ARG A 288 -9.39 14.39 4.83
N VAL A 289 -8.51 14.52 5.83
CA VAL A 289 -7.37 13.64 6.06
C VAL A 289 -7.59 12.89 7.38
N GLU A 290 -7.27 11.60 7.40
CA GLU A 290 -7.31 10.75 8.60
C GLU A 290 -6.05 9.88 8.67
N THR A 291 -5.49 9.75 9.86
CA THR A 291 -4.45 8.79 10.26
C THR A 291 -4.96 8.01 11.46
N ARG A 292 -4.46 6.79 11.69
CA ARG A 292 -4.83 5.95 12.83
C ARG A 292 -3.59 5.29 13.43
N PRO A 293 -2.82 6.04 14.25
CA PRO A 293 -1.59 5.52 14.84
C PRO A 293 -1.91 4.40 15.82
N ILE A 294 -1.10 3.35 15.82
CA ILE A 294 -1.21 2.24 16.74
C ILE A 294 0.02 2.21 17.65
N LYS A 295 -0.23 2.25 18.96
CA LYS A 295 0.77 1.96 20.00
C LYS A 295 0.17 1.10 21.11
N GLY A 296 1.03 0.24 21.64
CA GLY A 296 0.68 -0.75 22.65
C GLY A 296 -0.01 -1.98 22.04
N THR A 297 0.67 -3.11 22.10
CA THR A 297 0.16 -4.39 21.60
C THR A 297 0.18 -5.42 22.73
N ARG A 298 -0.80 -6.31 22.73
CA ARG A 298 -0.80 -7.54 23.53
C ARG A 298 -1.14 -8.73 22.64
N PRO A 299 -0.60 -9.93 22.92
CA PRO A 299 -1.06 -11.13 22.24
C PRO A 299 -2.54 -11.39 22.53
N ARG A 300 -3.21 -12.11 21.63
CA ARG A 300 -4.55 -12.63 21.91
C ARG A 300 -4.46 -13.69 23.00
N GLY A 301 -5.47 -13.73 23.88
CA GLY A 301 -5.58 -14.81 24.86
C GLY A 301 -5.96 -16.13 24.20
N THR A 302 -5.54 -17.24 24.79
CA THR A 302 -5.94 -18.60 24.37
C THR A 302 -7.44 -18.86 24.63
N ASN A 303 -8.06 -18.05 25.48
CA ASN A 303 -9.48 -18.09 25.82
C ASN A 303 -10.03 -16.69 26.14
N ALA A 304 -11.35 -16.55 26.24
CA ALA A 304 -12.02 -15.27 26.44
C ALA A 304 -11.64 -14.53 27.74
N ARG A 305 -11.34 -15.28 28.82
CA ARG A 305 -10.94 -14.67 30.10
C ARG A 305 -9.54 -14.08 30.00
N GLU A 306 -8.61 -14.84 29.42
CA GLU A 306 -7.24 -14.40 29.21
C GLU A 306 -7.19 -13.20 28.24
N ASP A 307 -7.98 -13.24 27.17
CA ASP A 307 -8.07 -12.14 26.21
C ASP A 307 -8.61 -10.84 26.86
N ALA A 308 -9.64 -10.98 27.71
CA ALA A 308 -10.17 -9.85 28.49
C ALA A 308 -9.14 -9.31 29.49
N TYR A 309 -8.34 -10.19 30.11
CA TYR A 309 -7.27 -9.80 31.01
C TYR A 309 -6.16 -9.03 30.27
N TYR A 310 -5.67 -9.51 29.13
CA TYR A 310 -4.67 -8.79 28.33
C TYR A 310 -5.18 -7.44 27.82
N LYS A 311 -6.45 -7.37 27.41
CA LYS A 311 -7.11 -6.11 27.05
C LYS A 311 -7.13 -5.13 28.22
N ALA A 312 -7.54 -5.58 29.40
CA ALA A 312 -7.58 -4.74 30.60
C ALA A 312 -6.18 -4.26 31.00
N GLN A 313 -5.17 -5.13 30.91
CA GLN A 313 -3.78 -4.79 31.16
C GLN A 313 -3.25 -3.72 30.19
N LEU A 314 -3.56 -3.83 28.89
CA LEU A 314 -3.19 -2.83 27.90
C LEU A 314 -3.82 -1.47 28.20
N LEU A 315 -5.14 -1.45 28.48
CA LEU A 315 -5.87 -0.22 28.81
C LEU A 315 -5.38 0.45 30.10
N ALA A 316 -4.92 -0.34 31.07
CA ALA A 316 -4.40 0.15 32.34
C ALA A 316 -2.93 0.59 32.27
N SER A 317 -2.19 0.27 31.20
CA SER A 317 -0.76 0.51 31.10
C SER A 317 -0.43 2.00 30.94
N PRO A 318 0.21 2.65 31.94
CA PRO A 318 0.58 4.06 31.83
C PRO A 318 1.64 4.29 30.75
N LYS A 319 2.53 3.31 30.54
CA LYS A 319 3.57 3.33 29.51
C LYS A 319 2.97 3.34 28.12
N ASP A 320 2.11 2.35 27.80
CA ASP A 320 1.49 2.25 26.47
C ASP A 320 0.63 3.50 26.17
N ARG A 321 -0.06 4.04 27.19
CA ARG A 321 -0.82 5.30 27.06
C ARG A 321 0.08 6.52 26.79
N ALA A 322 1.24 6.61 27.45
CA ALA A 322 2.18 7.70 27.23
C ALA A 322 2.77 7.64 25.80
N GLU A 323 3.22 6.47 25.36
CA GLU A 323 3.72 6.25 24.00
C GLU A 323 2.67 6.57 22.94
N LEU A 324 1.41 6.14 23.15
CA LEU A 324 0.31 6.45 22.24
C LEU A 324 0.07 7.97 22.16
N ASN A 325 -0.01 8.66 23.30
CA ASN A 325 -0.22 10.11 23.33
C ASN A 325 0.88 10.86 22.58
N MET A 326 2.14 10.45 22.75
CA MET A 326 3.27 11.07 22.06
C MET A 326 3.15 10.95 20.54
N VAL A 327 2.79 9.77 20.02
CA VAL A 327 2.61 9.56 18.58
C VAL A 327 1.40 10.32 18.05
N VAL A 328 0.29 10.32 18.81
CA VAL A 328 -0.91 11.09 18.45
C VAL A 328 -0.60 12.59 18.37
N ASP A 329 0.21 13.12 19.30
CA ASP A 329 0.63 14.52 19.27
C ASP A 329 1.57 14.84 18.09
N LEU A 330 2.47 13.90 17.73
CA LEU A 330 3.31 14.01 16.54
C LEU A 330 2.45 14.10 15.27
N GLU A 331 1.53 13.16 15.10
CA GLU A 331 0.65 13.15 13.92
C GLU A 331 -0.30 14.35 13.88
N ARG A 332 -0.75 14.84 15.04
CA ARG A 332 -1.50 16.10 15.12
C ARG A 332 -0.66 17.28 14.63
N ASN A 333 0.63 17.33 14.96
CA ASN A 333 1.55 18.35 14.47
C ASN A 333 1.71 18.26 12.95
N ASP A 334 1.98 17.05 12.44
CA ASP A 334 2.16 16.81 11.01
C ASP A 334 0.92 17.20 10.20
N LEU A 335 -0.27 16.79 10.64
CA LEU A 335 -1.53 17.21 10.02
C LEU A 335 -1.76 18.71 10.16
N GLY A 336 -1.37 19.32 11.28
CA GLY A 336 -1.45 20.76 11.52
C GLY A 336 -0.67 21.60 10.51
N ARG A 337 0.38 21.05 9.88
CA ARG A 337 1.17 21.73 8.83
C ARG A 337 0.44 21.83 7.50
N VAL A 338 -0.54 20.95 7.24
CA VAL A 338 -1.20 20.81 5.93
C VAL A 338 -2.73 20.97 5.97
N CYS A 339 -3.34 20.99 7.16
CA CYS A 339 -4.77 21.19 7.36
C CYS A 339 -5.10 22.64 7.77
N ARG A 340 -6.39 23.01 7.67
CA ARG A 340 -6.87 24.33 8.13
C ARG A 340 -6.61 24.48 9.64
N TYR A 341 -6.23 25.69 10.06
CA TYR A 341 -5.99 25.98 11.47
C TYR A 341 -7.23 25.64 12.31
N GLY A 342 -7.04 24.95 13.43
CA GLY A 342 -8.11 24.54 14.34
C GLY A 342 -9.01 23.39 13.84
N SER A 343 -8.77 22.83 12.64
CA SER A 343 -9.61 21.74 12.11
C SER A 343 -9.17 20.33 12.49
N VAL A 344 -7.97 20.18 13.06
CA VAL A 344 -7.41 18.87 13.43
C VAL A 344 -7.98 18.45 14.78
N THR A 345 -8.68 17.31 14.80
CA THR A 345 -9.33 16.75 15.98
C THR A 345 -8.85 15.34 16.26
N VAL A 346 -8.67 15.00 17.55
CA VAL A 346 -8.37 13.64 17.99
C VAL A 346 -9.64 13.06 18.65
N PRO A 347 -10.41 12.19 17.96
CA PRO A 347 -11.54 11.52 18.57
C PRO A 347 -11.06 10.56 19.67
N ARG A 348 -11.83 10.46 20.76
CA ARG A 348 -11.52 9.59 21.91
C ARG A 348 -12.12 8.20 21.77
#